data_AF-A0A4R6Q8D8-F1
#
_entry.id   AF-A0A4R6Q8D8-F1
#
_cell.length_a   1.000
_cell.length_b   1.000
_cell.length_c   1.000
_cell.angle_alpha   90.00
_cell.angle_beta   90.00
_cell.angle_gamma   90.00
#
_symmetry.space_group_name_H-M   'P 1'
#
loop_
_entity.id
_entity.type
_entity.pdbx_description
1 polymer ?
#
loop_
_entity_poly.entity_id
_entity_poly.type
_entity_poly.pdbx_seq_one_letter_code
_entity_poly.pdbx_strand_id
1 'polypeptide(L)' 'MQKILAILNKYSILINSICIVFWLYIIYENYKASQEGNSFDERKSYFIIPTLFILLSVFNMYMVEKRKRRN' A
#
# COMPACT_ATOMS: atom_id res chain seq x y z
N MET A 1 -4.02 2.25 -24.56
CA MET A 1 -3.20 2.57 -23.36
C MET A 1 -3.52 3.92 -22.71
N GLN A 2 -3.61 5.04 -23.45
CA GLN A 2 -3.85 6.36 -22.87
C GLN A 2 -5.15 6.48 -22.04
N LYS A 3 -6.25 5.85 -22.48
CA LYS A 3 -7.53 5.84 -21.75
C LYS A 3 -7.43 5.15 -20.38
N ILE A 4 -6.67 4.06 -20.30
CA ILE A 4 -6.45 3.29 -19.06
C ILE A 4 -5.62 4.12 -18.08
N LEU A 5 -4.55 4.78 -18.56
CA LEU A 5 -3.73 5.70 -17.78
C LEU A 5 -4.52 6.88 -17.20
N ALA A 6 -5.44 7.46 -17.99
CA ALA A 6 -6.29 8.56 -17.52
C ALA A 6 -7.26 8.11 -16.42
N ILE A 7 -7.85 6.90 -16.55
CA ILE A 7 -8.70 6.30 -15.53
C ILE A 7 -7.91 6.03 -14.25
N LEU A 8 -6.72 5.43 -14.37
CA LEU A 8 -5.81 5.18 -13.24
C LEU A 8 -5.40 6.46 -12.52
N ASN A 9 -5.16 7.55 -13.25
CA ASN A 9 -4.82 8.84 -12.65
C ASN A 9 -6.03 9.47 -11.93
N LYS A 10 -7.23 9.37 -12.52
CA LYS A 10 -8.49 9.87 -11.92
C LYS A 10 -8.81 9.16 -10.61
N TYR A 11 -8.68 7.84 -10.58
CA TYR A 11 -8.95 7.03 -9.39
C TYR A 11 -7.70 6.71 -8.57
N SER A 12 -6.57 7.37 -8.84
CA SER A 12 -5.28 7.05 -8.22
C SER A 12 -5.36 7.09 -6.69
N ILE A 13 -6.01 8.12 -6.13
CA ILE A 13 -6.20 8.23 -4.68
C ILE A 13 -7.02 7.05 -4.16
N LEU A 14 -8.15 6.74 -4.80
CA LEU A 14 -9.04 5.66 -4.38
C LEU A 14 -8.35 4.28 -4.44
N ILE A 15 -7.59 4.01 -5.50
CA ILE A 15 -6.82 2.76 -5.66
C ILE A 15 -5.73 2.67 -4.59
N ASN A 16 -4.96 3.73 -4.35
CA ASN A 16 -3.94 3.73 -3.30
C ASN A 16 -4.58 3.56 -1.90
N SER A 17 -5.79 4.09 -1.65
CA SER A 17 -6.49 3.91 -0.38
C SER A 17 -6.88 2.46 -0.16
N ILE A 18 -7.44 1.80 -1.18
CA ILE A 18 -7.76 0.37 -1.14
C ILE A 18 -6.49 -0.45 -0.93
N CYS A 19 -5.39 -0.09 -1.60
CA CYS A 19 -4.09 -0.74 -1.45
C CYS A 19 -3.58 -0.68 -0.01
N ILE A 20 -3.68 0.49 0.65
CA ILE A 20 -3.29 0.66 2.06
C ILE A 20 -4.11 -0.25 2.97
N VAL A 21 -5.43 -0.27 2.81
CA VAL A 21 -6.32 -1.13 3.62
C VAL A 21 -6.01 -2.61 3.40
N PHE A 22 -5.77 -3.01 2.15
CA PHE A 22 -5.39 -4.39 1.81
C PHE A 22 -4.08 -4.81 2.48
N TRP A 23 -3.04 -3.97 2.43
CA TRP A 23 -1.77 -4.28 3.07
C TRP A 23 -1.84 -4.26 4.59
N LEU A 24 -2.66 -3.37 5.19
CA LEU A 24 -2.93 -3.39 6.62
C LEU A 24 -3.61 -4.69 7.06
N TYR A 25 -4.56 -5.19 6.26
CA TYR A 25 -5.19 -6.50 6.50
C TYR A 25 -4.15 -7.64 6.44
N ILE A 26 -3.24 -7.63 5.46
CA ILE A 26 -2.16 -8.61 5.38
C ILE A 26 -1.24 -8.53 6.61
N ILE A 27 -0.92 -7.33 7.10
CA ILE A 27 -0.14 -7.17 8.35
C ILE A 27 -0.90 -7.79 9.53
N TYR A 28 -2.19 -7.54 9.65
CA TYR A 28 -3.03 -8.08 10.72
C TYR A 28 -3.08 -9.62 10.71
N GLU A 29 -3.34 -10.22 9.55
CA GLU A 29 -3.37 -11.69 9.40
C GLU A 29 -2.00 -12.31 9.69
N ASN A 30 -0.90 -11.72 9.19
CA ASN A 30 0.44 -12.21 9.49
C ASN A 30 0.81 -12.04 10.96
N TYR A 31 0.38 -10.97 11.60
CA TYR A 31 0.58 -10.78 13.03
C TYR A 31 -0.13 -11.88 13.84
N LYS A 32 -1.38 -12.19 13.48
CA LYS A 32 -2.15 -13.27 14.12
C LYS A 32 -1.51 -14.64 13.90
N ALA A 33 -1.15 -14.97 12.66
CA ALA A 33 -0.45 -16.21 12.33
C ALA A 33 0.92 -16.31 13.02
N SER A 34 1.62 -15.18 13.22
CA SER A 34 2.91 -15.17 13.91
C SER A 34 2.82 -15.52 15.40
N GLN A 35 1.65 -15.35 16.03
CA GLN A 35 1.45 -15.82 17.41
C GLN A 35 1.43 -17.35 17.50
N GLU A 36 1.19 -18.04 16.39
CA GLU A 36 1.06 -19.51 16.34
C GLU A 36 2.35 -20.22 15.87
N GLY A 37 3.34 -19.51 15.30
CA GLY A 37 4.58 -20.09 14.75
C GLY A 37 5.87 -19.31 15.07
N ASN A 38 6.88 -20.01 15.59
CA ASN A 38 8.11 -19.45 16.20
C ASN A 38 9.32 -19.33 15.24
N SER A 39 9.22 -18.56 14.15
CA SER A 39 10.42 -18.15 13.41
C SER A 39 10.47 -16.61 13.29
N PHE A 40 11.59 -16.01 13.71
CA PHE A 40 11.75 -14.55 13.75
C PHE A 40 11.99 -13.96 12.35
N ASP A 41 12.69 -14.70 11.49
CA ASP A 41 13.05 -14.25 10.14
C ASP A 41 11.86 -14.19 9.19
N GLU A 42 10.91 -15.13 9.28
CA GLU A 42 9.70 -15.09 8.45
C GLU A 42 8.82 -13.88 8.82
N ARG A 43 8.66 -13.63 10.13
CA ARG A 43 7.92 -12.46 10.65
C ARG A 43 8.44 -11.13 10.09
N LYS A 44 9.75 -11.02 9.88
CA LYS A 44 10.39 -9.79 9.40
C LYS A 44 10.00 -9.47 7.96
N SER A 45 10.00 -10.47 7.07
CA SER A 45 9.61 -10.28 5.67
C SER A 45 8.12 -9.95 5.52
N TYR A 46 7.28 -10.61 6.33
CA TYR A 46 5.83 -10.37 6.34
C TYR A 46 5.43 -8.97 6.81
N PHE A 47 6.27 -8.28 7.58
CA PHE A 47 6.03 -6.90 7.99
C PHE A 47 6.68 -5.87 7.06
N ILE A 48 7.91 -6.12 6.59
CA ILE A 48 8.66 -5.16 5.77
C ILE A 48 7.96 -4.92 4.43
N ILE A 49 7.56 -5.99 3.73
CA ILE A 49 6.99 -5.88 2.39
C ILE A 49 5.69 -5.04 2.42
N PRO A 50 4.67 -5.37 3.24
CA PRO A 50 3.46 -4.56 3.32
C PRO A 50 3.72 -3.11 3.73
N THR A 51 4.64 -2.89 4.66
CA THR A 51 4.98 -1.53 5.12
C THR A 51 5.54 -0.68 3.97
N LEU A 52 6.43 -1.24 3.14
CA LEU A 52 6.97 -0.54 1.98
C LEU A 52 5.87 -0.19 0.96
N PHE A 53 4.92 -1.10 0.73
CA PHE A 53 3.80 -0.83 -0.18
C PHE A 53 2.83 0.22 0.36
N ILE A 54 2.60 0.26 1.68
CA ILE A 54 1.82 1.33 2.33
C ILE A 54 2.53 2.68 2.14
N LEU A 55 3.83 2.76 2.42
CA LEU A 55 4.62 3.97 2.23
C LEU A 55 4.60 4.44 0.77
N LEU A 56 4.75 3.52 -0.18
CA LEU A 56 4.66 3.82 -1.61
C LEU A 56 3.26 4.37 -1.98
N SER A 57 2.20 3.79 -1.43
CA SER A 57 0.83 4.22 -1.69
C SER A 57 0.56 5.62 -1.14
N VAL A 58 1.04 5.91 0.07
CA VAL A 58 0.97 7.25 0.68
C VAL A 58 1.80 8.26 -0.13
N PHE A 59 3.00 7.88 -0.56
CA PHE A 59 3.86 8.72 -1.39
C PHE A 59 3.18 9.06 -2.73
N ASN A 60 2.55 8.08 -3.38
CA ASN A 60 1.81 8.30 -4.62
C ASN A 60 0.66 9.28 -4.43
N MET A 61 -0.13 9.14 -3.34
CA MET A 61 -1.19 10.09 -3.02
C MET A 61 -0.63 11.51 -2.81
N TYR A 62 0.46 11.64 -2.05
CA TYR A 62 1.11 12.92 -1.81
C TYR A 62 1.58 13.57 -3.12
N MET A 63 2.19 12.79 -4.03
CA MET A 63 2.62 13.29 -5.33
C MET A 63 1.45 13.71 -6.22
N VAL A 64 0.33 12.98 -6.19
CA VAL A 64 -0.90 13.38 -6.90
C VAL A 64 -1.43 14.71 -6.37
N GLU A 65 -1.51 14.86 -5.05
CA GLU A 65 -1.97 16.09 -4.40
C GLU A 65 -1.03 17.27 -4.70
N LYS A 66 0.28 17.05 -4.63
CA LYS A 66 1.29 18.05 -5.00
C LYS A 66 1.18 18.49 -6.46
N ARG A 67 0.89 17.57 -7.38
CA ARG A 67 0.67 17.90 -8.80
C ARG A 67 -0.61 18.72 -9.00
N LYS A 68 -1.70 18.39 -8.30
CA LYS A 68 -2.94 19.18 -8.34
C LYS A 68 -2.76 20.62 -7.84
N ARG A 69 -1.91 20.84 -6.83
CA ARG A 69 -1.61 22.18 -6.31
C ARG A 69 -0.68 23.03 -7.20
N ARG A 70 0.01 22.41 -8.17
CA ARG A 70 0.93 23.09 -9.10
C ARG A 70 0.27 23.47 -10.44
N ASN A 71 -0.86 22.84 -10.78
CA ASN A 71 -1.67 23.15 -11.95
C ASN A 71 -2.82 24.08 -11.56
#